data_AF-A0A8D0HP30-F1
#
_entry.id   AF-A0A8D0HP30-F1
#
_cell.length_a   1.000
_cell.length_b   1.000
_cell.length_c   1.000
_cell.angle_alpha   90.00
_cell.angle_beta   90.00
_cell.angle_gamma   90.00
#
_symmetry.space_group_name_H-M   'P 1'
#
loop_
_entity.id
_entity.type
_entity.pdbx_description
1 polymer ?
#
loop_
_entity_poly.entity_id
_entity_poly.type
_entity_poly.pdbx_seq_one_letter_code
_entity_poly.pdbx_strand_id
1 'polypeptide(L)'
;MQVSPEDFEKAKDQLKRLKKDPGNEVKLKLYALFKQATQGPCSTPKPGMLDFVNKTKWDAWSSLGSLPKDSASQNYVELVSSLVSSESSNQMEESSTVSKSGYESLQVTTKDNITTIVLNRPEKKNAITSKMYAEIIQALDEAGKDASVITVITGSGDYYCSGNDLNNFASIPPDGVEKAAKESAILLKNFVGHFIDFPKPLIAVVNGPAVGIAVTLLGIFDIVYATDRATFHTPFSSLGQSPEGCSSYTFPKIMGNAFHYSLNYIFLIYGVFCFISFLSQSLAVSKQLIRNAEKEKLHAVNDQECDCLVGRWLSDECINAIMSFFQKKSQL
;
A
#
# COMPACT_ATOMS: atom_id res chain seq x y z
N MET A 1 11.38 -32.77 25.27
CA MET A 1 12.37 -33.48 24.44
C MET A 1 13.49 -32.49 24.19
N GLN A 2 14.73 -32.76 24.62
CA GLN A 2 15.83 -31.82 24.46
C GLN A 2 16.13 -31.62 22.97
N VAL A 3 16.18 -30.36 22.52
CA VAL A 3 16.53 -30.02 21.13
C VAL A 3 18.00 -30.34 20.91
N SER A 4 18.29 -31.15 19.89
CA SER A 4 19.66 -31.53 19.57
C SER A 4 20.43 -30.37 18.91
N PRO A 5 21.79 -30.38 18.94
CA PRO A 5 22.58 -29.43 18.16
C PRO A 5 22.26 -29.45 16.66
N GLU A 6 21.87 -30.62 16.13
CA GLU A 6 21.47 -30.78 14.73
C GLU A 6 20.16 -30.05 14.42
N ASP A 7 19.17 -30.11 15.33
CA ASP A 7 17.90 -29.40 15.20
C ASP A 7 18.10 -27.87 15.21
N PHE A 8 19.04 -27.39 16.03
CA PHE A 8 19.38 -25.97 16.09
C PHE A 8 20.05 -25.47 14.80
N GLU A 9 20.97 -26.25 14.22
CA GLU A 9 21.56 -25.91 12.92
C GLU A 9 20.54 -25.99 11.78
N LYS A 10 19.67 -27.01 11.79
CA LYS A 10 18.56 -27.11 10.83
C LYS A 10 17.64 -25.90 10.90
N ALA A 11 17.32 -25.41 12.10
CA ALA A 11 16.52 -24.20 12.27
C ALA A 11 17.22 -22.94 11.72
N LYS A 12 18.54 -22.80 11.89
CA LYS A 12 19.28 -21.68 11.27
C LYS A 12 19.19 -21.72 9.75
N ASP A 13 19.29 -22.90 9.16
CA ASP A 13 19.19 -23.06 7.71
C ASP A 13 17.76 -22.89 7.18
N GLN A 14 16.75 -23.25 7.95
CA GLN A 14 15.35 -22.95 7.64
C GLN A 14 15.07 -21.44 7.69
N LEU A 15 15.58 -20.75 8.72
CA LEU A 15 15.41 -19.30 8.86
C LEU A 15 16.00 -18.53 7.66
N LYS A 16 17.16 -18.95 7.15
CA LYS A 16 17.79 -18.35 5.95
C LYS A 16 16.96 -18.53 4.67
N ARG A 17 16.09 -19.55 4.63
CA ARG A 17 15.27 -19.91 3.47
C ARG A 17 13.87 -19.30 3.52
N LEU A 18 13.51 -18.60 4.59
CA LEU A 18 12.24 -17.86 4.65
C LEU A 18 12.16 -16.86 3.51
N LYS A 19 11.03 -16.84 2.81
CA LYS A 19 10.78 -15.92 1.69
C LYS A 19 10.22 -14.59 2.19
N LYS A 20 9.42 -14.62 3.26
CA LYS A 20 8.83 -13.43 3.87
C LYS A 20 9.68 -12.90 5.03
N ASP A 21 9.78 -11.58 5.13
CA ASP A 21 10.41 -10.91 6.27
C ASP A 21 9.53 -11.08 7.53
N PRO A 22 10.03 -11.69 8.62
CA PRO A 22 9.24 -11.92 9.83
C PRO A 22 9.03 -10.66 10.68
N GLY A 23 9.55 -9.50 10.27
CA GLY A 23 9.41 -8.23 10.96
C GLY A 23 10.46 -8.00 12.05
N ASN A 24 10.62 -6.72 12.45
CA ASN A 24 11.70 -6.29 13.33
C ASN A 24 11.61 -6.89 14.75
N GLU A 25 10.41 -7.02 15.29
CA GLU A 25 10.21 -7.58 16.64
C GLU A 25 10.62 -9.06 16.70
N VAL A 26 10.23 -9.85 15.69
CA VAL A 26 10.59 -11.27 15.60
C VAL A 26 12.07 -11.45 15.35
N LYS A 27 12.68 -10.61 14.49
CA LYS A 27 14.14 -10.60 14.27
C LYS A 27 14.91 -10.33 15.57
N LEU A 28 14.43 -9.42 16.41
CA LEU A 28 15.04 -9.13 17.71
C LEU A 28 14.92 -10.32 18.68
N LYS A 29 13.77 -10.99 18.72
CA LYS A 29 13.55 -12.22 19.52
C LYS A 29 14.46 -13.36 19.05
N LEU A 30 14.54 -13.62 17.73
CA LEU A 30 15.42 -14.61 17.14
C LEU A 30 16.89 -14.31 17.46
N TYR A 31 17.31 -13.05 17.33
CA TYR A 31 18.66 -12.62 17.69
C TYR A 31 18.98 -12.88 19.17
N ALA A 32 18.09 -12.47 20.07
CA ALA A 32 18.26 -12.65 21.51
C ALA A 32 18.39 -14.13 21.89
N LEU A 33 17.49 -14.99 21.39
CA LEU A 33 17.49 -16.42 21.64
C LEU A 33 18.75 -17.10 21.07
N PHE A 34 19.17 -16.72 19.85
CA PHE A 34 20.40 -17.23 19.24
C PHE A 34 21.65 -16.88 20.08
N LYS A 35 21.74 -15.63 20.55
CA LYS A 35 22.83 -15.17 21.40
C LYS A 35 22.83 -15.86 22.75
N GLN A 36 21.66 -16.05 23.37
CA GLN A 36 21.52 -16.78 24.63
C GLN A 36 21.91 -18.26 24.48
N ALA A 37 21.47 -18.93 23.42
CA ALA A 37 21.78 -20.34 23.14
C ALA A 37 23.28 -20.57 22.92
N THR A 38 23.93 -19.69 22.16
CA THR A 38 25.35 -19.85 21.80
C THR A 38 26.30 -19.33 22.89
N GLN A 39 26.00 -18.17 23.48
CA GLN A 39 26.92 -17.44 24.36
C GLN A 39 26.48 -17.45 25.82
N GLY A 40 25.20 -17.67 26.12
CA GLY A 40 24.64 -17.61 27.47
C GLY A 40 24.13 -16.20 27.83
N PRO A 41 23.95 -15.89 29.12
CA PRO A 41 23.46 -14.59 29.58
C PRO A 41 24.27 -13.41 29.03
N CYS A 42 23.59 -12.31 28.74
CA CYS A 42 24.23 -11.11 28.21
C CYS A 42 25.28 -10.56 29.19
N SER A 43 26.55 -10.64 28.80
CA SER A 43 27.71 -10.17 29.59
C SER A 43 28.40 -8.96 28.95
N THR A 44 27.88 -8.45 27.83
CA THR A 44 28.47 -7.32 27.11
C THR A 44 28.02 -5.99 27.72
N PRO A 45 28.85 -4.94 27.70
CA PRO A 45 28.47 -3.62 28.19
C PRO A 45 27.30 -3.04 27.37
N LYS A 46 26.45 -2.23 28.02
CA LYS A 46 25.31 -1.60 27.37
C LYS A 46 25.79 -0.58 26.31
N PRO A 47 25.31 -0.67 25.04
CA PRO A 47 25.67 0.29 23.99
C PRO A 47 25.22 1.72 24.31
N GLY A 48 25.93 2.70 23.74
CA GLY A 48 25.65 4.12 23.93
C GLY A 48 24.30 4.57 23.35
N MET A 49 23.77 5.69 23.85
CA MET A 49 22.40 6.15 23.53
C MET A 49 22.15 6.45 22.05
N LEU A 50 23.20 6.78 21.29
CA LEU A 50 23.13 7.10 19.86
C LEU A 50 23.20 5.86 18.96
N ASP A 51 23.53 4.68 19.52
CA ASP A 51 23.58 3.42 18.78
C ASP A 51 22.28 2.63 18.98
N PHE A 52 21.21 3.13 18.36
CA PHE A 52 19.85 2.62 18.53
C PHE A 52 19.71 1.14 18.17
N VAL A 53 20.40 0.68 17.12
CA VAL A 53 20.30 -0.70 16.63
C VAL A 53 20.95 -1.67 17.61
N ASN A 54 22.19 -1.41 18.02
CA ASN A 54 22.88 -2.31 18.95
C ASN A 54 22.28 -2.21 20.35
N LYS A 55 21.80 -1.04 20.77
CA LYS A 55 21.05 -0.88 22.03
C LYS A 55 19.80 -1.77 22.04
N THR A 56 18.99 -1.77 20.98
CA THR A 56 17.76 -2.58 20.92
C THR A 56 18.07 -4.08 20.92
N LYS A 57 19.12 -4.51 20.20
CA LYS A 57 19.63 -5.89 20.23
C LYS A 57 20.13 -6.30 21.61
N TRP A 58 20.84 -5.39 22.29
CA TRP A 58 21.34 -5.59 23.64
C TRP A 58 20.20 -5.68 24.64
N ASP A 59 19.22 -4.78 24.59
CA ASP A 59 18.05 -4.79 25.48
C ASP A 59 17.25 -6.10 25.28
N ALA A 60 17.06 -6.55 24.03
CA ALA A 60 16.41 -7.83 23.74
C ALA A 60 17.17 -9.04 24.32
N TRP A 61 18.49 -9.12 24.13
CA TRP A 61 19.30 -10.21 24.69
C TRP A 61 19.37 -10.14 26.22
N SER A 62 19.57 -8.96 26.80
CA SER A 62 19.61 -8.74 28.24
C SER A 62 18.29 -9.10 28.92
N SER A 63 17.15 -8.92 28.25
CA SER A 63 15.83 -9.25 28.80
C SER A 63 15.61 -10.74 29.05
N LEU A 64 16.38 -11.62 28.40
CA LEU A 64 16.32 -13.07 28.62
C LEU A 64 16.96 -13.50 29.95
N GLY A 65 17.73 -12.63 30.61
CA GLY A 65 18.32 -12.88 31.92
C GLY A 65 19.13 -14.17 32.00
N SER A 66 18.81 -15.00 32.99
CA SER A 66 19.48 -16.28 33.26
C SER A 66 18.86 -17.48 32.55
N LEU A 67 18.15 -17.26 31.43
CA LEU A 67 17.57 -18.36 30.64
C LEU A 67 18.66 -19.38 30.25
N PRO A 68 18.50 -20.68 30.59
CA PRO A 68 19.50 -21.70 30.23
C PRO A 68 19.70 -21.81 28.72
N LYS A 69 20.92 -22.18 28.29
CA LYS A 69 21.26 -22.34 26.87
C LYS A 69 20.32 -23.32 26.17
N ASP A 70 20.01 -24.45 26.81
CA ASP A 70 19.14 -25.47 26.24
C ASP A 70 17.70 -24.95 26.04
N SER A 71 17.19 -24.19 27.00
CA SER A 71 15.87 -23.55 26.90
C SER A 71 15.85 -22.47 25.81
N ALA A 72 16.93 -21.70 25.66
CA ALA A 72 17.05 -20.71 24.58
C ALA A 72 17.12 -21.39 23.20
N SER A 73 17.86 -22.49 23.08
CA SER A 73 17.91 -23.30 21.86
C SER A 73 16.54 -23.86 21.50
N GLN A 74 15.80 -24.37 22.51
CA GLN A 74 14.46 -24.87 22.30
C GLN A 74 13.50 -23.77 21.83
N ASN A 75 13.46 -22.64 22.53
CA ASN A 75 12.61 -21.50 22.15
C ASN A 75 12.96 -20.96 20.76
N TYR A 76 14.25 -20.99 20.37
CA TYR A 76 14.69 -20.59 19.03
C TYR A 76 14.14 -21.54 17.95
N VAL A 77 14.28 -22.86 18.16
CA VAL A 77 13.78 -23.88 17.22
C VAL A 77 12.26 -23.84 17.10
N GLU A 78 11.55 -23.68 18.21
CA GLU A 78 10.09 -23.53 18.22
C GLU A 78 9.65 -22.27 17.47
N LEU A 79 10.32 -21.14 17.69
CA LEU A 79 10.02 -19.89 16.98
C LEU A 79 10.25 -20.04 15.48
N VAL A 80 11.39 -20.59 15.06
CA VAL A 80 11.67 -20.84 13.63
C VAL A 80 10.65 -21.81 13.04
N SER A 81 10.32 -22.90 13.74
CA SER A 81 9.33 -23.87 13.27
C SER A 81 7.97 -23.21 13.10
N SER A 82 7.56 -22.35 14.04
CA SER A 82 6.30 -21.60 13.92
C SER A 82 6.28 -20.67 12.71
N LEU A 83 7.42 -20.04 12.37
CA LEU A 83 7.54 -19.18 11.19
C LEU A 83 7.44 -19.99 9.90
N VAL A 84 8.15 -21.13 9.82
CA VAL A 84 8.10 -22.04 8.66
C VAL A 84 6.71 -22.64 8.49
N SER A 85 6.06 -23.05 9.59
CA SER A 85 4.68 -23.54 9.59
C SER A 85 3.74 -22.43 9.14
N SER A 86 3.86 -21.19 9.65
CA SER A 86 3.03 -20.08 9.20
C SER A 86 3.20 -19.75 7.70
N GLU A 87 4.41 -19.93 7.16
CA GLU A 87 4.68 -19.78 5.72
C GLU A 87 4.04 -20.91 4.90
N SER A 88 4.01 -22.15 5.43
CA SER A 88 3.44 -23.34 4.79
C SER A 88 1.91 -23.43 4.92
N SER A 89 1.36 -23.01 6.06
CA SER A 89 -0.08 -22.92 6.32
C SER A 89 -0.71 -21.82 5.49
N ASN A 90 -0.02 -20.69 5.29
CA ASN A 90 -0.44 -19.70 4.30
C ASN A 90 -0.47 -20.29 2.88
N GLN A 91 0.43 -21.21 2.52
CA GLN A 91 0.38 -21.91 1.22
C GLN A 91 -0.75 -22.95 1.11
N MET A 92 -1.20 -23.56 2.21
CA MET A 92 -2.30 -24.54 2.22
C MET A 92 -3.69 -23.89 2.37
N GLU A 93 -3.82 -22.79 3.13
CA GLU A 93 -5.06 -22.00 3.23
C GLU A 93 -5.28 -21.11 1.99
N GLU A 94 -4.23 -20.73 1.24
CA GLU A 94 -4.33 -20.14 -0.10
C GLU A 94 -4.86 -21.13 -1.17
N SER A 95 -4.98 -22.43 -0.86
CA SER A 95 -5.35 -23.46 -1.85
C SER A 95 -6.84 -23.83 -1.89
N SER A 96 -7.71 -23.33 -1.00
CA SER A 96 -9.11 -23.80 -0.93
C SER A 96 -10.21 -22.73 -0.97
N THR A 97 -9.91 -21.48 -1.33
CA THR A 97 -10.94 -20.51 -1.77
C THR A 97 -10.43 -19.52 -2.82
N VAL A 98 -10.84 -19.77 -4.06
CA VAL A 98 -11.10 -18.84 -5.19
C VAL A 98 -9.93 -18.06 -5.84
N SER A 99 -9.77 -18.38 -7.14
CA SER A 99 -9.12 -17.68 -8.27
C SER A 99 -7.61 -17.38 -8.23
N LYS A 100 -6.85 -18.13 -9.04
CA LYS A 100 -5.60 -17.67 -9.68
C LYS A 100 -5.85 -16.30 -10.33
N SER A 101 -5.30 -15.21 -9.81
CA SER A 101 -5.35 -13.92 -10.49
C SER A 101 -4.01 -13.62 -11.18
N GLY A 102 -4.07 -13.25 -12.46
CA GLY A 102 -2.93 -13.02 -13.35
C GLY A 102 -2.28 -11.64 -13.21
N TYR A 103 -2.33 -11.04 -12.01
CA TYR A 103 -1.80 -9.72 -11.71
C TYR A 103 -0.39 -9.81 -11.13
N GLU A 104 0.50 -8.91 -11.55
CA GLU A 104 1.86 -8.84 -11.00
C GLU A 104 1.92 -7.93 -9.76
N SER A 105 1.19 -6.80 -9.80
CA SER A 105 1.29 -5.74 -8.81
C SER A 105 0.08 -5.63 -7.88
N LEU A 106 -0.91 -6.52 -8.04
CA LEU A 106 -2.12 -6.59 -7.22
C LEU A 106 -2.31 -7.99 -6.62
N GLN A 107 -2.98 -8.05 -5.48
CA GLN A 107 -3.62 -9.27 -4.99
C GLN A 107 -5.12 -9.04 -4.95
N VAL A 108 -5.87 -9.83 -5.72
CA VAL A 108 -7.33 -9.71 -5.79
C VAL A 108 -7.96 -10.98 -5.23
N THR A 109 -8.86 -10.83 -4.27
CA THR A 109 -9.58 -11.94 -3.63
C THR A 109 -11.06 -11.61 -3.50
N THR A 110 -11.92 -12.61 -3.58
CA THR A 110 -13.36 -12.45 -3.35
C THR A 110 -13.81 -13.41 -2.26
N LYS A 111 -14.29 -12.88 -1.14
CA LYS A 111 -14.76 -13.67 0.01
C LYS A 111 -15.92 -12.94 0.68
N ASP A 112 -16.91 -13.69 1.18
CA ASP A 112 -18.04 -13.16 1.96
C ASP A 112 -18.75 -11.98 1.26
N ASN A 113 -18.95 -12.10 -0.06
CA ASN A 113 -19.54 -11.08 -0.93
C ASN A 113 -18.74 -9.77 -1.06
N ILE A 114 -17.44 -9.79 -0.74
CA ILE A 114 -16.55 -8.64 -0.85
C ILE A 114 -15.38 -9.02 -1.78
N THR A 115 -15.18 -8.24 -2.83
CA THR A 115 -13.96 -8.30 -3.63
C THR A 115 -12.95 -7.29 -3.10
N THR A 116 -11.79 -7.77 -2.66
CA THR A 116 -10.71 -6.96 -2.11
C THR A 116 -9.55 -6.90 -3.10
N ILE A 117 -9.22 -5.69 -3.53
CA ILE A 117 -8.07 -5.38 -4.38
C ILE A 117 -6.98 -4.79 -3.47
N VAL A 118 -5.91 -5.54 -3.28
CA VAL A 118 -4.74 -5.11 -2.49
C VAL A 118 -3.65 -4.65 -3.43
N LEU A 119 -3.23 -3.38 -3.30
CA LEU A 119 -2.05 -2.85 -3.97
C LEU A 119 -0.81 -3.54 -3.39
N ASN A 120 -0.04 -4.25 -4.22
CA ASN A 120 0.96 -5.21 -3.73
C ASN A 120 2.36 -4.96 -4.31
N ARG A 121 2.92 -3.79 -4.00
CA ARG A 121 4.34 -3.45 -4.19
C ARG A 121 4.91 -2.83 -2.91
N PRO A 122 4.85 -3.52 -1.76
CA PRO A 122 5.14 -2.92 -0.46
C PRO A 122 6.59 -2.41 -0.36
N GLU A 123 7.53 -3.06 -1.04
CA GLU A 123 8.93 -2.66 -1.15
C GLU A 123 9.14 -1.34 -1.90
N LYS A 124 8.15 -0.93 -2.69
CA LYS A 124 8.07 0.38 -3.35
C LYS A 124 6.95 1.25 -2.79
N LYS A 125 6.49 0.97 -1.57
CA LYS A 125 5.41 1.72 -0.89
C LYS A 125 4.12 1.78 -1.73
N ASN A 126 3.87 0.72 -2.50
CA ASN A 126 2.75 0.59 -3.43
C ASN A 126 2.69 1.69 -4.50
N ALA A 127 3.84 2.25 -4.91
CA ALA A 127 3.90 3.21 -6.01
C ALA A 127 3.29 2.63 -7.30
N ILE A 128 2.55 3.44 -8.05
CA ILE A 128 1.76 3.00 -9.22
C ILE A 128 2.59 3.15 -10.50
N THR A 129 2.93 2.03 -11.12
CA THR A 129 3.54 1.98 -12.47
C THR A 129 2.46 2.02 -13.55
N SER A 130 2.83 2.30 -14.81
CA SER A 130 1.89 2.20 -15.94
C SER A 130 1.24 0.81 -16.04
N LYS A 131 1.95 -0.26 -15.67
CA LYS A 131 1.39 -1.61 -15.60
C LYS A 131 0.35 -1.72 -14.49
N MET A 132 0.65 -1.21 -13.29
CA MET A 132 -0.27 -1.24 -12.16
C MET A 132 -1.54 -0.43 -12.43
N TYR A 133 -1.45 0.68 -13.17
CA TYR A 133 -2.63 1.39 -13.68
C TYR A 133 -3.55 0.48 -14.50
N ALA A 134 -2.99 -0.24 -15.48
CA ALA A 134 -3.74 -1.17 -16.32
C ALA A 134 -4.33 -2.34 -15.51
N GLU A 135 -3.58 -2.87 -14.54
CA GLU A 135 -4.05 -3.94 -13.66
C GLU A 135 -5.20 -3.48 -12.76
N ILE A 136 -5.16 -2.25 -12.22
CA ILE A 136 -6.26 -1.71 -11.40
C ILE A 136 -7.51 -1.49 -12.25
N ILE A 137 -7.36 -0.96 -13.47
CA ILE A 137 -8.47 -0.83 -14.43
C ILE A 137 -9.13 -2.19 -14.67
N GLN A 138 -8.33 -3.21 -14.97
CA GLN A 138 -8.83 -4.56 -15.20
C GLN A 138 -9.51 -5.15 -13.96
N ALA A 139 -8.90 -5.00 -12.78
CA ALA A 139 -9.47 -5.50 -11.53
C ALA A 139 -10.80 -4.81 -11.18
N LEU A 140 -10.94 -3.51 -11.45
CA LEU A 140 -12.20 -2.78 -11.28
C LEU A 140 -13.27 -3.25 -12.28
N ASP A 141 -12.91 -3.47 -13.54
CA ASP A 141 -13.85 -3.98 -14.55
C ASP A 141 -14.36 -5.39 -14.18
N GLU A 142 -13.45 -6.27 -13.75
CA GLU A 142 -13.79 -7.61 -13.28
C GLU A 142 -14.67 -7.57 -12.00
N ALA A 143 -14.27 -6.78 -11.00
CA ALA A 143 -15.02 -6.63 -9.75
C ALA A 143 -16.41 -5.99 -9.96
N GLY A 144 -16.53 -5.10 -10.96
CA GLY A 144 -17.81 -4.50 -11.33
C GLY A 144 -18.82 -5.51 -11.88
N LYS A 145 -18.34 -6.64 -12.43
CA LYS A 145 -19.16 -7.68 -13.07
C LYS A 145 -19.32 -8.95 -12.23
N ASP A 146 -18.49 -9.15 -11.21
CA ASP A 146 -18.54 -10.35 -10.38
C ASP A 146 -19.79 -10.40 -9.47
N ALA A 147 -19.92 -11.45 -8.64
CA ALA A 147 -21.05 -11.62 -7.71
C ALA A 147 -20.89 -10.87 -6.37
N SER A 148 -19.76 -10.19 -6.13
CA SER A 148 -19.55 -9.43 -4.89
C SER A 148 -20.52 -8.25 -4.81
N VAL A 149 -20.89 -7.90 -3.58
CA VAL A 149 -21.77 -6.77 -3.28
C VAL A 149 -20.96 -5.49 -3.09
N ILE A 150 -19.73 -5.61 -2.57
CA ILE A 150 -18.85 -4.49 -2.24
C ILE A 150 -17.47 -4.77 -2.83
N THR A 151 -16.80 -3.70 -3.29
CA THR A 151 -15.39 -3.76 -3.62
C THR A 151 -14.57 -2.88 -2.68
N VAL A 152 -13.47 -3.42 -2.18
CA VAL A 152 -12.55 -2.76 -1.26
C VAL A 152 -11.20 -2.58 -1.94
N ILE A 153 -10.58 -1.42 -1.78
CA ILE A 153 -9.20 -1.16 -2.19
C ILE A 153 -8.37 -0.83 -0.94
N THR A 154 -7.22 -1.49 -0.79
CA THR A 154 -6.26 -1.28 0.33
C THR A 154 -4.82 -1.49 -0.15
N GLY A 155 -3.83 -1.09 0.65
CA GLY A 155 -2.41 -1.36 0.38
C GLY A 155 -1.84 -2.50 1.22
N SER A 156 -0.89 -3.26 0.67
CA SER A 156 -0.09 -4.20 1.47
C SER A 156 1.07 -3.47 2.18
N GLY A 157 1.49 -4.00 3.33
CA GLY A 157 2.57 -3.42 4.12
C GLY A 157 2.21 -2.11 4.84
N ASP A 158 3.18 -1.21 4.95
CA ASP A 158 3.08 0.00 5.79
C ASP A 158 2.44 1.21 5.09
N TYR A 159 2.31 1.19 3.76
CA TYR A 159 1.74 2.28 2.97
C TYR A 159 0.41 1.84 2.38
N TYR A 160 -0.52 2.78 2.26
CA TYR A 160 -1.64 2.60 1.34
C TYR A 160 -1.10 2.66 -0.09
N CYS A 161 -0.57 3.83 -0.47
CA CYS A 161 0.07 4.04 -1.76
C CYS A 161 0.85 5.36 -1.78
N SER A 162 2.11 5.33 -2.22
CA SER A 162 2.94 6.53 -2.36
C SER A 162 2.71 7.32 -3.66
N GLY A 163 1.63 7.03 -4.40
CA GLY A 163 1.26 7.71 -5.65
C GLY A 163 2.02 7.18 -6.87
N ASN A 164 2.19 8.03 -7.87
CA ASN A 164 2.87 7.67 -9.13
C ASN A 164 4.31 7.20 -8.91
N ASP A 165 4.70 6.09 -9.54
CA ASP A 165 6.09 5.68 -9.62
C ASP A 165 6.83 6.65 -10.53
N LEU A 166 7.68 7.50 -9.96
CA LEU A 166 8.36 8.55 -10.71
C LEU A 166 9.34 7.99 -11.77
N ASN A 167 9.70 6.71 -11.71
CA ASN A 167 10.47 6.07 -12.78
C ASN A 167 9.69 5.96 -14.10
N ASN A 168 8.35 6.12 -14.09
CA ASN A 168 7.55 6.24 -15.30
C ASN A 168 8.02 7.43 -16.18
N PHE A 169 8.65 8.45 -15.58
CA PHE A 169 9.18 9.63 -16.26
C PHE A 169 10.67 9.53 -16.63
N ALA A 170 11.39 8.50 -16.16
CA ALA A 170 12.85 8.43 -16.29
C ALA A 170 13.34 7.85 -17.65
N SER A 171 12.44 7.26 -18.45
CA SER A 171 12.80 6.44 -19.61
C SER A 171 12.27 6.98 -20.94
N ILE A 172 11.88 8.26 -21.02
CA ILE A 172 11.26 8.83 -22.21
C ILE A 172 12.33 9.46 -23.11
N PRO A 173 12.48 9.03 -24.38
CA PRO A 173 13.39 9.66 -25.34
C PRO A 173 13.03 11.14 -25.58
N PRO A 174 14.00 12.05 -25.82
CA PRO A 174 13.74 13.48 -25.99
C PRO A 174 12.75 13.82 -27.12
N ASP A 175 12.74 13.03 -28.19
CA ASP A 175 11.86 13.14 -29.35
C ASP A 175 10.47 12.50 -29.13
N GLY A 176 10.30 11.75 -28.03
CA GLY A 176 9.05 11.06 -27.67
C GLY A 176 8.27 11.71 -26.52
N VAL A 177 8.76 12.79 -25.91
CA VAL A 177 8.22 13.34 -24.65
C VAL A 177 6.77 13.79 -24.78
N GLU A 178 6.42 14.53 -25.84
CA GLU A 178 5.04 14.99 -26.05
C GLU A 178 4.06 13.82 -26.26
N LYS A 179 4.48 12.82 -27.04
CA LYS A 179 3.67 11.62 -27.29
C LYS A 179 3.46 10.84 -25.99
N ALA A 180 4.52 10.62 -25.22
CA ALA A 180 4.45 9.90 -23.95
C ALA A 180 3.58 10.64 -22.92
N ALA A 181 3.63 11.98 -22.89
CA ALA A 181 2.75 12.79 -22.05
C ALA A 181 1.27 12.59 -22.42
N LYS A 182 0.95 12.63 -23.72
CA LYS A 182 -0.41 12.38 -24.22
C LYS A 182 -0.90 10.96 -23.91
N GLU A 183 -0.06 9.94 -24.13
CA GLU A 183 -0.39 8.55 -23.80
C GLU A 183 -0.61 8.35 -22.29
N SER A 184 0.21 9.00 -21.46
CA SER A 184 0.06 8.98 -19.99
C SER A 184 -1.24 9.67 -19.54
N ALA A 185 -1.63 10.77 -20.18
CA ALA A 185 -2.90 11.45 -19.90
C ALA A 185 -4.10 10.60 -20.30
N ILE A 186 -4.03 9.88 -21.44
CA ILE A 186 -5.08 8.94 -21.85
C ILE A 186 -5.22 7.80 -20.83
N LEU A 187 -4.09 7.25 -20.36
CA LEU A 187 -4.08 6.21 -19.33
C LEU A 187 -4.70 6.72 -18.02
N LEU A 188 -4.30 7.91 -17.57
CA LEU A 188 -4.83 8.54 -16.36
C LEU A 188 -6.33 8.81 -16.47
N LYS A 189 -6.78 9.39 -17.59
CA LYS A 189 -8.18 9.64 -17.88
C LYS A 189 -9.00 8.35 -17.81
N ASN A 190 -8.53 7.28 -18.47
CA ASN A 190 -9.20 5.99 -18.46
C ASN A 190 -9.24 5.38 -17.04
N PHE A 191 -8.14 5.47 -16.31
CA PHE A 191 -8.05 5.00 -14.94
C PHE A 191 -9.06 5.69 -14.03
N VAL A 192 -9.09 7.02 -13.99
CA VAL A 192 -10.05 7.79 -13.18
C VAL A 192 -11.48 7.51 -13.62
N GLY A 193 -11.73 7.36 -14.93
CA GLY A 193 -13.03 6.98 -15.49
C GLY A 193 -13.60 5.70 -14.89
N HIS A 194 -12.76 4.68 -14.67
CA HIS A 194 -13.20 3.42 -14.04
C HIS A 194 -13.66 3.60 -12.59
N PHE A 195 -13.10 4.56 -11.83
CA PHE A 195 -13.60 4.88 -10.50
C PHE A 195 -14.94 5.64 -10.56
N ILE A 196 -15.07 6.58 -11.50
CA ILE A 196 -16.32 7.34 -11.71
C ILE A 196 -17.47 6.40 -12.08
N ASP A 197 -17.19 5.42 -12.94
CA ASP A 197 -18.20 4.53 -13.51
C ASP A 197 -18.50 3.29 -12.68
N PHE A 198 -17.73 3.05 -11.61
CA PHE A 198 -17.81 1.79 -10.87
C PHE A 198 -19.21 1.55 -10.27
N PRO A 199 -19.89 0.43 -10.60
CA PRO A 199 -21.33 0.29 -10.38
C PRO A 199 -21.73 -0.14 -8.96
N LYS A 200 -20.80 -0.67 -8.17
CA LYS A 200 -21.04 -1.20 -6.81
C LYS A 200 -20.46 -0.26 -5.76
N PRO A 201 -20.87 -0.34 -4.48
CA PRO A 201 -20.17 0.36 -3.40
C PRO A 201 -18.66 0.09 -3.43
N LEU A 202 -17.88 1.15 -3.55
CA LEU A 202 -16.42 1.13 -3.58
C LEU A 202 -15.87 1.78 -2.31
N ILE A 203 -15.11 1.00 -1.55
CA ILE A 203 -14.60 1.39 -0.23
C ILE A 203 -13.08 1.44 -0.25
N ALA A 204 -12.50 2.54 0.23
CA ALA A 204 -11.06 2.62 0.49
C ALA A 204 -10.79 2.24 1.95
N VAL A 205 -9.83 1.35 2.18
CA VAL A 205 -9.26 1.08 3.50
C VAL A 205 -7.81 1.57 3.49
N VAL A 206 -7.59 2.76 4.04
CA VAL A 206 -6.31 3.46 4.04
C VAL A 206 -5.49 2.99 5.24
N ASN A 207 -4.69 1.93 5.04
CA ASN A 207 -3.91 1.25 6.07
C ASN A 207 -2.68 2.04 6.56
N GLY A 208 -2.23 3.04 5.81
CA GLY A 208 -1.04 3.84 6.09
C GLY A 208 -0.94 5.07 5.18
N PRO A 209 0.25 5.67 4.98
CA PRO A 209 0.38 6.88 4.17
C PRO A 209 -0.13 6.72 2.74
N ALA A 210 -0.84 7.74 2.27
CA ALA A 210 -1.41 7.90 0.94
C ALA A 210 -0.90 9.19 0.30
N VAL A 211 -0.44 9.14 -0.96
CA VAL A 211 0.16 10.28 -1.65
C VAL A 211 -0.36 10.44 -3.09
N GLY A 212 -0.56 11.69 -3.53
CA GLY A 212 -0.89 12.03 -4.92
C GLY A 212 -2.23 11.44 -5.38
N ILE A 213 -2.23 10.75 -6.53
CA ILE A 213 -3.41 10.10 -7.11
C ILE A 213 -4.15 9.18 -6.13
N ALA A 214 -3.42 8.57 -5.19
CA ALA A 214 -4.01 7.69 -4.17
C ALA A 214 -4.91 8.45 -3.17
N VAL A 215 -4.67 9.76 -3.01
CA VAL A 215 -5.45 10.64 -2.14
C VAL A 215 -6.56 11.32 -2.92
N THR A 216 -6.29 11.80 -4.13
CA THR A 216 -7.28 12.51 -4.95
C THR A 216 -8.47 11.63 -5.32
N LEU A 217 -8.22 10.37 -5.64
CA LEU A 217 -9.28 9.39 -5.91
C LEU A 217 -10.24 9.18 -4.73
N LEU A 218 -9.81 9.44 -3.47
CA LEU A 218 -10.67 9.25 -2.30
C LEU A 218 -11.96 10.09 -2.37
N GLY A 219 -11.94 11.22 -3.10
CA GLY A 219 -13.14 12.02 -3.37
C GLY A 219 -14.17 11.32 -4.27
N ILE A 220 -13.79 10.22 -4.93
CA ILE A 220 -14.66 9.40 -5.79
C ILE A 220 -15.10 8.11 -5.07
N PHE A 221 -14.46 7.66 -3.99
CA PHE A 221 -14.92 6.49 -3.23
C PHE A 221 -16.27 6.76 -2.55
N ASP A 222 -17.03 5.71 -2.24
CA ASP A 222 -18.30 5.85 -1.52
C ASP A 222 -18.07 5.96 0.00
N ILE A 223 -17.08 5.22 0.51
CA ILE A 223 -16.68 5.25 1.92
C ILE A 223 -15.15 5.14 2.00
N VAL A 224 -14.55 5.89 2.92
CA VAL A 224 -13.12 5.85 3.20
C VAL A 224 -12.91 5.57 4.67
N TYR A 225 -12.27 4.45 4.98
CA TYR A 225 -11.78 4.11 6.32
C TYR A 225 -10.29 4.40 6.39
N ALA A 226 -9.83 5.00 7.49
CA ALA A 226 -8.43 5.30 7.69
C ALA A 226 -7.96 4.79 9.06
N THR A 227 -6.75 4.26 9.11
CA THR A 227 -6.07 3.98 10.39
C THR A 227 -5.52 5.28 10.98
N ASP A 228 -5.20 5.27 12.27
CA ASP A 228 -4.53 6.38 12.95
C ASP A 228 -3.11 6.67 12.42
N ARG A 229 -2.51 5.70 11.71
CA ARG A 229 -1.22 5.82 11.02
C ARG A 229 -1.35 6.40 9.61
N ALA A 230 -2.57 6.56 9.08
CA ALA A 230 -2.78 7.10 7.75
C ALA A 230 -2.42 8.59 7.70
N THR A 231 -1.78 8.99 6.61
CA THR A 231 -1.50 10.40 6.29
C THR A 231 -1.86 10.65 4.83
N PHE A 232 -2.24 11.88 4.50
CA PHE A 232 -2.77 12.23 3.18
C PHE A 232 -2.03 13.44 2.65
N HIS A 233 -1.34 13.26 1.52
CA HIS A 233 -0.47 14.30 0.97
C HIS A 233 -0.58 14.37 -0.55
N THR A 234 -0.84 15.56 -1.09
CA THR A 234 -0.96 15.78 -2.54
C THR A 234 0.05 16.84 -3.01
N PRO A 235 1.34 16.50 -3.17
CA PRO A 235 2.43 17.47 -3.41
C PRO A 235 2.47 18.04 -4.85
N PHE A 236 1.33 18.27 -5.49
CA PHE A 236 1.26 18.64 -6.91
C PHE A 236 2.03 19.92 -7.20
N SER A 237 1.78 21.00 -6.46
CA SER A 237 2.48 22.28 -6.67
C SER A 237 3.99 22.16 -6.43
N SER A 238 4.42 21.35 -5.45
CA SER A 238 5.85 21.09 -5.20
C SER A 238 6.53 20.29 -6.31
N LEU A 239 5.75 19.56 -7.11
CA LEU A 239 6.21 18.80 -8.27
C LEU A 239 5.95 19.54 -9.60
N GLY A 240 5.51 20.81 -9.56
CA GLY A 240 5.14 21.54 -10.77
C GLY A 240 3.95 20.91 -11.52
N GLN A 241 3.03 20.27 -10.83
CA GLN A 241 1.86 19.62 -11.43
C GLN A 241 0.56 20.30 -11.01
N SER A 242 -0.49 20.11 -11.80
CA SER A 242 -1.86 20.46 -11.46
C SER A 242 -2.57 19.32 -10.73
N PRO A 243 -3.71 19.57 -10.07
CA PRO A 243 -4.55 18.50 -9.52
C PRO A 243 -5.09 17.55 -10.59
N GLU A 244 -5.48 16.35 -10.14
CA GLU A 244 -6.04 15.26 -10.94
C GLU A 244 -7.01 14.40 -10.11
N GLY A 245 -7.55 13.31 -10.66
CA GLY A 245 -8.48 12.43 -9.95
C GLY A 245 -9.80 13.09 -9.56
N CYS A 246 -10.24 14.08 -10.36
CA CYS A 246 -11.34 14.99 -10.09
C CYS A 246 -11.17 15.88 -8.85
N SER A 247 -9.99 15.93 -8.24
CA SER A 247 -9.77 16.64 -6.97
C SER A 247 -9.94 18.15 -7.06
N SER A 248 -9.75 18.77 -8.23
CA SER A 248 -10.06 20.20 -8.42
C SER A 248 -11.54 20.52 -8.18
N TYR A 249 -12.42 19.53 -8.32
CA TYR A 249 -13.87 19.64 -8.10
C TYR A 249 -14.33 18.99 -6.80
N THR A 250 -13.87 17.77 -6.52
CA THR A 250 -14.35 17.00 -5.36
C THR A 250 -13.82 17.57 -4.05
N PHE A 251 -12.55 18.00 -3.98
CA PHE A 251 -11.96 18.48 -2.73
C PHE A 251 -12.60 19.77 -2.23
N PRO A 252 -12.81 20.82 -3.04
CA PRO A 252 -13.52 22.01 -2.57
C PRO A 252 -14.96 21.72 -2.12
N LYS A 253 -15.67 20.78 -2.77
CA LYS A 253 -17.03 20.39 -2.36
C LYS A 253 -17.05 19.62 -1.04
N ILE A 254 -16.05 18.77 -0.79
CA ILE A 254 -15.99 17.91 0.41
C ILE A 254 -15.41 18.68 1.61
N MET A 255 -14.34 19.45 1.40
CA MET A 255 -13.57 20.09 2.47
C MET A 255 -13.85 21.60 2.61
N GLY A 256 -14.50 22.21 1.61
CA GLY A 256 -14.69 23.65 1.53
C GLY A 256 -13.55 24.37 0.79
N ASN A 257 -13.88 25.50 0.14
CA ASN A 257 -12.97 26.23 -0.75
C ASN A 257 -11.70 26.76 -0.04
N ALA A 258 -11.77 27.08 1.25
CA ALA A 258 -10.63 27.58 2.02
C ALA A 258 -9.48 26.57 2.11
N PHE A 259 -9.77 25.29 1.95
CA PHE A 259 -8.82 24.18 2.10
C PHE A 259 -8.22 23.72 0.77
N HIS A 260 -8.44 24.45 -0.33
CA HIS A 260 -7.84 24.06 -1.62
C HIS A 260 -6.31 24.33 -1.68
N TYR A 261 -5.79 25.28 -0.89
CA TYR A 261 -4.42 25.80 -1.07
C TYR A 261 -3.36 25.36 -0.03
N SER A 262 -3.71 24.70 1.08
CA SER A 262 -2.76 24.40 2.19
C SER A 262 -2.58 22.89 2.46
N LEU A 263 -1.68 22.24 1.75
CA LEU A 263 -1.62 20.77 1.60
C LEU A 263 -0.84 20.01 2.71
N ASN A 264 -1.42 19.91 3.91
CA ASN A 264 -1.11 18.86 4.90
C ASN A 264 -2.38 18.57 5.71
N TYR A 265 -3.07 17.46 5.41
CA TYR A 265 -4.37 17.17 6.03
C TYR A 265 -4.40 15.82 6.76
N ILE A 266 -4.94 15.86 7.98
CA ILE A 266 -5.41 14.69 8.71
C ILE A 266 -6.89 14.54 8.36
N PHE A 267 -7.21 13.56 7.52
CA PHE A 267 -8.60 13.19 7.27
C PHE A 267 -9.09 12.33 8.43
N LEU A 268 -10.05 12.83 9.19
CA LEU A 268 -10.81 12.06 10.17
C LEU A 268 -12.12 11.64 9.53
N ILE A 269 -12.16 10.44 8.94
CA ILE A 269 -13.42 9.80 8.54
C ILE A 269 -13.65 8.64 9.51
N TYR A 270 -14.46 8.89 10.54
CA TYR A 270 -14.98 7.86 11.43
C TYR A 270 -16.36 7.42 10.95
N GLY A 271 -16.55 6.12 10.80
CA GLY A 271 -17.88 5.54 10.71
C GLY A 271 -17.83 4.02 10.69
N VAL A 272 -17.89 3.37 11.85
CA VAL A 272 -17.99 1.90 11.93
C VAL A 272 -19.38 1.48 11.42
N PHE A 273 -19.46 0.93 10.21
CA PHE A 273 -20.69 0.32 9.70
C PHE A 273 -20.57 -1.20 9.65
N CYS A 274 -21.52 -1.88 10.29
CA CYS A 274 -21.62 -3.32 10.31
C CYS A 274 -22.41 -3.79 9.06
N PHE A 275 -21.73 -4.28 8.02
CA PHE A 275 -22.33 -4.67 6.73
C PHE A 275 -23.00 -6.05 6.72
N ILE A 276 -23.71 -6.46 7.78
CA ILE A 276 -24.08 -7.87 7.98
C ILE A 276 -25.32 -8.33 7.20
N SER A 277 -26.11 -7.46 6.55
CA SER A 277 -27.19 -7.95 5.66
C SER A 277 -27.76 -6.86 4.75
N PHE A 278 -27.08 -6.55 3.65
CA PHE A 278 -27.63 -5.63 2.64
C PHE A 278 -28.08 -6.37 1.38
N LEU A 279 -29.26 -6.01 0.90
CA LEU A 279 -29.75 -6.43 -0.42
C LEU A 279 -28.93 -5.74 -1.50
N SER A 280 -28.11 -6.51 -2.21
CA SER A 280 -27.11 -6.01 -3.18
C SER A 280 -27.68 -5.06 -4.23
N GLN A 281 -28.87 -5.36 -4.77
CA GLN A 281 -29.54 -4.52 -5.75
C GLN A 281 -29.94 -3.16 -5.18
N SER A 282 -30.39 -3.09 -3.93
CA SER A 282 -30.80 -1.83 -3.31
C SER A 282 -29.61 -0.88 -3.11
N LEU A 283 -28.45 -1.41 -2.70
CA LEU A 283 -27.22 -0.61 -2.58
C LEU A 283 -26.75 -0.09 -3.95
N ALA A 284 -26.74 -0.95 -4.97
CA ALA A 284 -26.33 -0.56 -6.31
C ALA A 284 -27.24 0.55 -6.89
N VAL A 285 -28.56 0.41 -6.77
CA VAL A 285 -29.53 1.42 -7.23
C VAL A 285 -29.39 2.72 -6.44
N SER A 286 -29.21 2.65 -5.12
CA SER A 286 -29.01 3.84 -4.28
C SER A 286 -27.76 4.60 -4.70
N LYS A 287 -26.64 3.88 -4.92
CA LYS A 287 -25.42 4.46 -5.47
C LYS A 287 -25.68 5.12 -6.83
N GLN A 288 -26.35 4.44 -7.75
CA GLN A 288 -26.64 4.99 -9.07
C GLN A 288 -27.45 6.28 -9.00
N LEU A 289 -28.46 6.37 -8.14
CA LEU A 289 -29.25 7.60 -7.97
C LEU A 289 -28.38 8.77 -7.48
N ILE A 290 -27.49 8.52 -6.52
CA ILE A 290 -26.58 9.55 -5.98
C ILE A 290 -25.53 9.95 -7.04
N ARG A 291 -24.93 8.96 -7.72
CA ARG A 291 -23.78 9.18 -8.61
C ARG A 291 -24.15 9.66 -10.00
N ASN A 292 -25.26 9.21 -10.56
CA ASN A 292 -25.66 9.57 -11.94
C ASN A 292 -25.87 11.08 -12.09
N ALA A 293 -26.27 11.78 -11.03
CA ALA A 293 -26.45 13.24 -11.05
C ALA A 293 -25.14 14.02 -11.27
N GLU A 294 -24.00 13.45 -10.88
CA GLU A 294 -22.68 14.12 -10.94
C GLU A 294 -21.73 13.47 -11.96
N LYS A 295 -22.13 12.34 -12.53
CA LYS A 295 -21.29 11.48 -13.37
C LYS A 295 -20.72 12.20 -14.60
N GLU A 296 -21.57 12.86 -15.37
CA GLU A 296 -21.15 13.64 -16.55
C GLU A 296 -20.19 14.76 -16.16
N LYS A 297 -20.45 15.44 -15.04
CA LYS A 297 -19.59 16.51 -14.54
C LYS A 297 -18.21 15.98 -14.12
N LEU A 298 -18.14 14.83 -13.47
CA LEU A 298 -16.88 14.21 -13.06
C LEU A 298 -16.03 13.81 -14.27
N HIS A 299 -16.64 13.22 -15.31
CA HIS A 299 -15.92 12.93 -16.56
C HIS A 299 -15.40 14.19 -17.23
N ALA A 300 -16.20 15.26 -17.31
CA ALA A 300 -15.74 16.54 -17.87
C ALA A 300 -14.59 17.17 -17.06
N VAL A 301 -14.60 17.05 -15.73
CA VAL A 301 -13.51 17.52 -14.86
C VAL A 301 -12.25 16.67 -15.08
N ASN A 302 -12.37 15.34 -15.12
CA ASN A 302 -11.26 14.43 -15.38
C ASN A 302 -10.56 14.76 -16.72
N ASP A 303 -11.37 15.03 -17.76
CA ASP A 303 -10.88 15.45 -19.08
C ASP A 303 -10.06 16.75 -18.99
N GLN A 304 -10.64 17.77 -18.34
CA GLN A 304 -9.98 19.06 -18.20
C GLN A 304 -8.69 18.99 -17.36
N GLU A 305 -8.68 18.20 -16.29
CA GLU A 305 -7.50 17.97 -15.46
C GLU A 305 -6.38 17.26 -16.24
N CYS A 306 -6.73 16.23 -17.01
CA CYS A 306 -5.78 15.50 -17.85
C CYS A 306 -5.19 16.39 -18.96
N ASP A 307 -6.02 17.19 -19.64
CA ASP A 307 -5.56 18.14 -20.66
C ASP A 307 -4.60 19.19 -20.07
N CYS A 308 -4.90 19.70 -18.87
CA CYS A 308 -4.02 20.63 -18.17
C CYS A 308 -2.68 19.96 -17.79
N LEU A 309 -2.74 18.72 -17.29
CA LEU A 309 -1.56 17.96 -16.88
C LEU A 309 -0.58 17.70 -18.03
N VAL A 310 -1.05 17.46 -19.26
CA VAL A 310 -0.17 17.31 -20.42
C VAL A 310 0.73 18.54 -20.56
N GLY A 311 0.17 19.74 -20.47
CA GLY A 311 0.96 20.98 -20.52
C GLY A 311 1.89 21.13 -19.32
N ARG A 312 1.47 20.69 -18.13
CA ARG A 312 2.31 20.73 -16.92
C ARG A 312 3.50 19.81 -16.98
N TRP A 313 3.35 18.57 -17.45
CA TRP A 313 4.45 17.60 -17.56
C TRP A 313 5.55 18.04 -18.53
N LEU A 314 5.19 18.85 -19.54
CA LEU A 314 6.13 19.42 -20.50
C LEU A 314 6.75 20.75 -20.05
N SER A 315 6.37 21.27 -18.89
CA SER A 315 6.88 22.54 -18.38
C SER A 315 8.24 22.39 -17.69
N ASP A 316 9.07 23.44 -17.79
CA ASP A 316 10.37 23.50 -17.12
C ASP A 316 10.26 23.29 -15.61
N GLU A 317 9.21 23.80 -14.98
CA GLU A 317 8.98 23.66 -13.54
C GLU A 317 8.79 22.20 -13.14
N CYS A 318 7.96 21.44 -13.87
CA CYS A 318 7.76 20.02 -13.60
C CYS A 318 9.04 19.21 -13.88
N ILE A 319 9.69 19.49 -15.01
CA ILE A 319 10.94 18.82 -15.41
C ILE A 319 12.03 19.04 -14.36
N ASN A 320 12.22 20.28 -13.89
CA ASN A 320 13.20 20.61 -12.85
C ASN A 320 12.86 20.00 -11.49
N ALA A 321 11.58 19.95 -11.12
CA ALA A 321 11.14 19.31 -9.88
C ALA A 321 11.40 17.80 -9.87
N ILE A 322 11.10 17.12 -10.98
CA ILE A 322 11.38 15.68 -11.16
C ILE A 322 12.89 15.41 -11.11
N MET A 323 13.71 16.20 -11.82
CA MET A 323 15.17 16.08 -11.75
C MET A 323 15.70 16.25 -10.32
N SER A 324 15.20 17.26 -9.60
CA SER A 324 15.56 17.53 -8.21
C SER A 324 15.20 16.38 -7.27
N PHE A 325 14.05 15.72 -7.51
CA PHE A 325 13.65 14.53 -6.75
C PHE A 325 14.65 13.38 -6.92
N PHE A 326 15.07 13.09 -8.16
CA PHE A 326 16.04 12.02 -8.42
C PHE A 326 17.42 12.33 -7.84
N GLN A 327 17.86 13.59 -7.88
CA GLN A 327 19.11 14.02 -7.24
C GLN A 327 19.09 13.85 -5.72
N LYS A 328 17.98 14.19 -5.05
CA LYS A 328 17.84 13.97 -3.61
C LYS A 328 17.82 12.49 -3.26
N LYS A 329 17.22 11.66 -4.11
CA LYS A 329 17.14 10.21 -3.92
C LYS A 329 18.51 9.53 -4.07
N SER A 330 19.38 10.00 -4.95
CA SER A 330 20.73 9.42 -5.11
C SER A 330 21.70 9.78 -3.98
N GLN A 331 21.33 10.74 -3.13
CA GLN A 331 22.11 11.17 -1.96
C GLN A 331 21.71 10.45 -0.65
N LEU A 332 20.67 9.60 -0.69
CA LEU A 332 20.15 8.81 0.43
C LEU A 332 20.55 7.34 0.28
#